data_AF-A0AAV4JGZ3-F1
#
_entry.id   AF-A0AAV4JGZ3-F1
#
_cell.length_a   1.000
_cell.length_b   1.000
_cell.length_c   1.000
_cell.angle_alpha   90.00
_cell.angle_beta   90.00
_cell.angle_gamma   90.00
#
_symmetry.space_group_name_H-M   'P 1'
#
loop_
_entity.id
_entity.type
_entity.pdbx_description
1 polymer ?
#
loop_
_entity_poly.entity_id
_entity_poly.type
_entity_poly.pdbx_seq_one_letter_code
_entity_poly.pdbx_strand_id
1 'polypeptide(L)'
;MTDVILGPDALLGPGASSCQEGVILSDTIVISHHQPTPPGTKGPASQHLVSRNRQSGLVGGAHGTRTRTGEVKQKPLNLTNAFLRRRSIKLRKKEGKNRRRERIEGGKERTGKEQTDQKINLLLVVVVVVVVVVVVVVVVVVVVVVVVVVVVVVVVVVVVEVVVVVELVVAIEVVVVVLLLLYQIVLMILNYFLPIITLFATYARIGWELWGSKVIGEAVPMQADRVKSKRKVVKMMIAVVVIFGLCWLPTHVFFIVSSIFPEINLWRYVQQVYLLIYWLAMSNSMYNPIIYCLMNA
;
A
#
# COMPACT_ATOMS: atom_id res chain seq x y z
N MET A 1 -16.35 -35.92 -14.59
CA MET A 1 -16.39 -34.46 -14.35
C MET A 1 -15.90 -34.23 -12.94
N THR A 2 -14.60 -34.46 -12.70
CA THR A 2 -13.46 -33.52 -12.84
C THR A 2 -13.46 -32.49 -11.71
N ASP A 3 -12.80 -32.83 -10.59
CA ASP A 3 -11.52 -32.20 -10.21
C ASP A 3 -10.88 -32.97 -9.04
N VAL A 4 -9.79 -33.67 -9.35
CA VAL A 4 -8.82 -34.19 -8.39
C VAL A 4 -7.61 -33.29 -8.51
N ILE A 5 -7.46 -32.35 -7.59
CA ILE A 5 -6.28 -31.51 -7.45
C ILE A 5 -5.13 -32.38 -6.96
N LEU A 6 -4.13 -32.52 -7.83
CA LEU A 6 -2.76 -32.93 -7.53
C LEU A 6 -2.15 -32.02 -6.46
N GLY A 7 -1.53 -32.61 -5.43
CA GLY A 7 -0.54 -31.93 -4.60
C GLY A 7 0.78 -31.74 -5.38
N PRO A 8 1.54 -30.65 -5.14
CA PRO A 8 2.81 -30.43 -5.81
C PRO A 8 3.95 -30.94 -4.92
N ASP A 9 4.57 -32.07 -5.27
CA ASP A 9 5.91 -32.43 -4.80
C ASP A 9 6.48 -33.56 -5.66
N ALA A 10 6.90 -33.23 -6.88
CA ALA A 10 7.80 -34.07 -7.67
C ALA A 10 8.49 -33.26 -8.78
N LEU A 11 9.73 -32.86 -8.49
CA LEU A 11 10.92 -32.92 -9.35
C LEU A 11 10.87 -32.31 -10.77
N LEU A 12 11.80 -31.37 -11.05
CA LEU A 12 12.90 -31.54 -12.03
C LEU A 12 13.54 -30.19 -12.41
N GLY A 13 14.85 -30.04 -12.20
CA GLY A 13 15.74 -29.71 -13.33
C GLY A 13 16.19 -31.03 -13.98
N PRO A 14 16.89 -31.08 -15.14
CA PRO A 14 17.54 -29.99 -15.88
C PRO A 14 17.25 -29.95 -17.41
N GLY A 15 17.56 -28.81 -18.04
CA GLY A 15 18.14 -28.69 -19.39
C GLY A 15 17.29 -29.06 -20.63
N ALA A 16 16.93 -28.06 -21.43
CA ALA A 16 17.47 -27.85 -22.81
C ALA A 16 16.65 -26.81 -23.60
N SER A 17 17.40 -25.89 -24.23
CA SER A 17 17.12 -25.21 -25.51
C SER A 17 15.81 -24.43 -25.71
N SER A 18 15.91 -23.10 -25.84
CA SER A 18 15.71 -22.46 -27.16
C SER A 18 16.26 -21.04 -27.20
N CYS A 19 16.77 -20.68 -28.37
CA CYS A 19 17.34 -19.41 -28.76
C CYS A 19 16.28 -18.32 -29.00
N GLN A 20 16.76 -17.07 -28.98
CA GLN A 20 16.27 -15.87 -29.69
C GLN A 20 14.94 -15.24 -29.26
N GLU A 21 14.97 -14.01 -28.73
CA GLU A 21 14.77 -12.76 -29.48
C GLU A 21 14.77 -11.53 -28.55
N GLY A 22 15.33 -10.41 -29.03
CA GLY A 22 14.95 -9.06 -28.58
C GLY A 22 15.91 -8.30 -27.66
N VAL A 23 17.02 -7.79 -28.20
CA VAL A 23 17.80 -6.69 -27.58
C VAL A 23 17.89 -5.54 -28.58
N ILE A 24 17.07 -4.51 -28.40
CA ILE A 24 17.07 -3.15 -28.99
C ILE A 24 16.06 -2.35 -28.13
N LEU A 25 16.22 -1.14 -27.61
CA LEU A 25 17.25 -0.10 -27.49
C LEU A 25 16.69 0.92 -26.46
N SER A 26 17.41 2.02 -26.24
CA SER A 26 17.01 3.29 -25.58
C SER A 26 17.24 3.36 -24.07
N ASP A 27 18.28 4.08 -23.64
CA ASP A 27 18.33 5.54 -23.38
C ASP A 27 18.07 5.77 -21.88
N THR A 28 18.71 6.64 -21.10
CA THR A 28 19.76 7.65 -21.22
C THR A 28 19.88 8.25 -19.79
N ILE A 29 21.03 8.84 -19.41
CA ILE A 29 21.24 9.78 -18.27
C ILE A 29 21.32 9.20 -16.83
N VAL A 30 22.17 9.63 -15.86
CA VAL A 30 23.44 10.38 -15.78
C VAL A 30 23.81 10.56 -14.29
N ILE A 31 25.11 10.45 -13.94
CA ILE A 31 25.90 11.21 -12.93
C ILE A 31 25.86 10.91 -11.40
N SER A 32 27.11 10.81 -10.88
CA SER A 32 27.69 11.16 -9.56
C SER A 32 27.42 10.31 -8.32
N HIS A 33 28.51 9.84 -7.69
CA HIS A 33 29.04 10.60 -6.54
C HIS A 33 30.51 10.29 -6.23
N HIS A 34 31.26 11.38 -6.07
CA HIS A 34 32.67 11.48 -5.73
C HIS A 34 32.86 11.39 -4.21
N GLN A 35 33.97 10.78 -3.79
CA GLN A 35 34.50 10.63 -2.42
C GLN A 35 34.92 11.99 -1.80
N PRO A 36 35.20 12.06 -0.46
CA PRO A 36 36.62 12.02 -0.05
C PRO A 36 36.94 11.45 1.35
N THR A 37 38.22 11.08 1.52
CA THR A 37 38.95 10.68 2.75
C THR A 37 39.91 11.78 3.27
N PRO A 38 40.51 11.66 4.49
CA PRO A 38 41.25 12.74 5.18
C PRO A 38 42.78 12.44 5.33
N PRO A 39 43.57 13.07 6.24
CA PRO A 39 44.54 14.14 5.90
C PRO A 39 46.02 13.82 6.23
N GLY A 40 46.96 14.62 5.69
CA GLY A 40 48.39 14.51 6.07
C GLY A 40 49.33 15.58 5.48
N THR A 41 49.74 16.51 6.35
CA THR A 41 51.10 17.11 6.54
C THR A 41 51.96 17.70 5.41
N LYS A 42 52.41 18.94 5.70
CA LYS A 42 53.73 19.58 5.45
C LYS A 42 54.08 20.14 4.06
N GLY A 43 54.43 21.44 4.07
CA GLY A 43 55.54 21.98 3.24
C GLY A 43 55.15 23.06 2.22
N PRO A 44 56.07 23.98 1.86
CA PRO A 44 55.77 25.41 1.82
C PRO A 44 55.97 26.09 0.45
N ALA A 45 55.67 27.40 0.45
CA ALA A 45 56.25 28.46 -0.38
C ALA A 45 55.64 28.74 -1.77
N SER A 46 55.12 29.97 -1.85
CA SER A 46 55.43 30.99 -2.85
C SER A 46 54.77 30.98 -4.24
N GLN A 47 53.98 32.05 -4.39
CA GLN A 47 54.01 33.05 -5.46
C GLN A 47 53.51 32.66 -6.86
N HIS A 48 52.47 33.37 -7.28
CA HIS A 48 52.27 34.04 -8.58
C HIS A 48 50.78 34.49 -8.61
N LEU A 49 50.31 35.59 -9.20
CA LEU A 49 50.87 36.78 -9.84
C LEU A 49 49.66 37.67 -10.25
N VAL A 50 49.95 38.86 -10.79
CA VAL A 50 49.14 39.68 -11.74
C VAL A 50 48.22 40.73 -11.09
N SER A 51 48.19 42.03 -11.45
CA SER A 51 48.99 42.91 -12.32
C SER A 51 48.43 44.36 -12.27
N ARG A 52 49.14 45.28 -12.95
CA ARG A 52 48.82 46.67 -13.42
C ARG A 52 49.56 47.76 -12.63
N ASN A 53 50.62 48.44 -13.12
CA ASN A 53 51.06 49.01 -14.40
C ASN A 53 50.76 50.53 -14.52
N ARG A 54 51.82 51.26 -14.92
CA ARG A 54 51.93 52.63 -15.50
C ARG A 54 51.78 53.84 -14.56
N GLN A 55 52.87 54.61 -14.37
CA GLN A 55 53.33 55.83 -15.10
C GLN A 55 52.97 57.07 -14.24
N SER A 56 53.73 58.16 -14.10
CA SER A 56 54.92 58.70 -14.80
C SER A 56 55.32 60.02 -14.09
N GLY A 57 56.61 60.39 -14.18
CA GLY A 57 57.09 61.78 -14.16
C GLY A 57 57.63 62.30 -12.82
N LEU A 58 58.66 63.16 -12.72
CA LEU A 58 59.76 63.62 -13.57
C LEU A 58 60.45 64.76 -12.76
N VAL A 59 61.79 64.78 -12.75
CA VAL A 59 62.68 65.97 -12.70
C VAL A 59 63.07 66.66 -11.36
N GLY A 60 64.39 66.87 -11.22
CA GLY A 60 65.06 68.03 -10.59
C GLY A 60 65.61 67.76 -9.18
N GLY A 61 66.90 67.78 -8.85
CA GLY A 61 68.07 68.43 -9.46
C GLY A 61 68.21 69.88 -8.98
N ALA A 62 69.01 70.17 -7.93
CA ALA A 62 69.78 71.43 -7.82
C ALA A 62 70.67 71.50 -6.56
N HIS A 63 71.90 71.91 -6.84
CA HIS A 63 72.94 72.46 -5.99
C HIS A 63 72.50 73.75 -5.26
N GLY A 64 73.16 74.12 -4.15
CA GLY A 64 72.95 75.44 -3.51
C GLY A 64 73.80 75.73 -2.28
N THR A 65 74.98 76.28 -2.54
CA THR A 65 75.95 76.99 -1.69
C THR A 65 75.44 77.89 -0.54
N ARG A 66 76.15 77.78 0.61
CA ARG A 66 76.86 78.85 1.38
C ARG A 66 76.21 80.24 1.53
N THR A 67 76.00 80.69 2.77
CA THR A 67 76.40 82.01 3.36
C THR A 67 75.86 82.07 4.80
N ARG A 68 76.70 82.08 5.84
CA ARG A 68 77.42 83.18 6.51
C ARG A 68 76.52 84.08 7.39
N THR A 69 76.91 84.09 8.68
CA THR A 69 76.88 85.20 9.66
C THR A 69 75.56 85.70 10.25
N GLY A 70 75.47 85.59 11.58
CA GLY A 70 75.09 86.72 12.44
C GLY A 70 73.96 86.44 13.44
N GLU A 71 74.31 86.20 14.70
CA GLU A 71 73.60 86.68 15.90
C GLU A 71 74.58 86.43 17.09
N VAL A 72 75.38 87.40 17.54
CA VAL A 72 75.01 88.59 18.32
C VAL A 72 74.15 88.23 19.54
N LYS A 73 74.88 88.10 20.66
CA LYS A 73 74.58 88.72 21.94
C LYS A 73 73.43 88.09 22.74
N GLN A 74 73.87 87.18 23.61
CA GLN A 74 73.47 87.11 25.03
C GLN A 74 72.57 88.28 25.45
N LYS A 75 71.28 88.01 25.61
CA LYS A 75 70.32 88.94 26.23
C LYS A 75 69.95 88.39 27.60
N PRO A 76 70.20 89.17 28.67
CA PRO A 76 70.11 88.67 30.04
C PRO A 76 68.67 88.37 30.45
N LEU A 77 68.59 87.40 31.35
CA LEU A 77 67.41 86.73 31.83
C LEU A 77 66.57 87.67 32.72
N ASN A 78 65.74 88.51 32.13
CA ASN A 78 64.84 89.40 32.87
C ASN A 78 63.60 88.65 33.39
N LEU A 79 63.24 88.92 34.66
CA LEU A 79 62.27 88.21 35.50
C LEU A 79 60.88 87.97 34.86
N THR A 80 60.46 88.81 33.90
CA THR A 80 59.22 88.67 33.11
C THR A 80 59.23 87.42 32.22
N ASN A 81 60.38 87.07 31.63
CA ASN A 81 60.55 85.86 30.81
C ASN A 81 60.49 84.58 31.64
N ALA A 82 60.83 84.65 32.94
CA ALA A 82 60.71 83.53 33.86
C ALA A 82 59.24 83.21 34.18
N PHE A 83 58.39 84.24 34.29
CA PHE A 83 56.95 84.06 34.49
C PHE A 83 56.24 83.54 33.24
N LEU A 84 56.58 84.09 32.06
CA LEU A 84 56.08 83.58 30.78
C LEU A 84 56.57 82.16 30.51
N ARG A 85 57.82 81.81 30.88
CA ARG A 85 58.32 80.42 30.89
C ARG A 85 57.53 79.54 31.86
N ARG A 86 57.26 79.98 33.09
CA ARG A 86 56.49 79.18 34.05
C ARG A 86 55.06 78.94 33.55
N ARG A 87 54.42 79.95 32.93
CA ARG A 87 53.08 79.83 32.34
C ARG A 87 53.08 78.93 31.10
N SER A 88 54.06 79.06 30.21
CA SER A 88 54.19 78.20 29.02
C SER A 88 54.54 76.76 29.38
N ILE A 89 55.35 76.53 30.41
CA ILE A 89 55.63 75.19 30.96
C ILE A 89 54.35 74.59 31.58
N LYS A 90 53.57 75.38 32.34
CA LYS A 90 52.28 74.92 32.89
C LYS A 90 51.28 74.57 31.77
N LEU A 91 51.19 75.39 30.73
CA LEU A 91 50.31 75.12 29.58
C LEU A 91 50.78 73.90 28.79
N ARG A 92 52.08 73.78 28.49
CA ARG A 92 52.65 72.57 27.87
C ARG A 92 52.43 71.32 28.69
N LYS A 93 52.51 71.41 30.03
CA LYS A 93 52.20 70.30 30.93
C LYS A 93 50.71 69.95 30.93
N LYS A 94 49.82 70.96 30.83
CA LYS A 94 48.37 70.78 30.71
C LYS A 94 47.98 70.17 29.35
N GLU A 95 48.55 70.64 28.25
CA GLU A 95 48.37 70.08 26.91
C GLU A 95 48.92 68.66 26.83
N GLY A 96 50.11 68.39 27.38
CA GLY A 96 50.65 67.04 27.47
C GLY A 96 49.75 66.11 28.28
N LYS A 97 49.12 66.62 29.35
CA LYS A 97 48.12 65.88 30.14
C LYS A 97 46.82 65.64 29.34
N ASN A 98 46.34 66.63 28.58
CA ASN A 98 45.17 66.46 27.70
C ASN A 98 45.43 65.47 26.57
N ARG A 99 46.55 65.61 25.85
CA ARG A 99 46.94 64.66 24.79
C ARG A 99 47.18 63.24 25.31
N ARG A 100 47.60 63.10 26.58
CA ARG A 100 47.68 61.79 27.24
C ARG A 100 46.27 61.25 27.55
N ARG A 101 45.34 62.09 28.01
CA ARG A 101 43.94 61.70 28.23
C ARG A 101 43.25 61.29 26.94
N GLU A 102 43.36 62.09 25.88
CA GLU A 102 42.79 61.77 24.56
C GLU A 102 43.37 60.47 23.98
N ARG A 103 44.66 60.18 24.19
CA ARG A 103 45.25 58.89 23.78
C ARG A 103 44.70 57.71 24.58
N ILE A 104 44.45 57.88 25.87
CA ILE A 104 43.89 56.83 26.73
C ILE A 104 42.40 56.62 26.42
N GLU A 105 41.65 57.70 26.19
CA GLU A 105 40.23 57.66 25.82
C GLU A 105 40.04 57.08 24.42
N GLY A 106 40.79 57.53 23.42
CA GLY A 106 40.76 56.94 22.08
C GLY A 106 41.28 55.50 22.05
N GLY A 107 42.22 55.15 22.92
CA GLY A 107 42.66 53.77 23.14
C GLY A 107 41.56 52.89 23.72
N LYS A 108 40.87 53.36 24.77
CA LYS A 108 39.71 52.71 25.39
C LYS A 108 38.51 52.63 24.44
N GLU A 109 38.29 53.63 23.60
CA GLU A 109 37.21 53.63 22.62
C GLU A 109 37.49 52.67 21.47
N ARG A 110 38.74 52.54 21.02
CA ARG A 110 39.15 51.51 20.04
C ARG A 110 39.01 50.10 20.61
N THR A 111 39.53 49.84 21.81
CA THR A 111 39.37 48.53 22.46
C THR A 111 37.92 48.23 22.82
N GLY A 112 37.16 49.24 23.21
CA GLY A 112 35.71 49.13 23.47
C GLY A 112 34.93 48.80 22.20
N LYS A 113 35.20 49.50 21.09
CA LYS A 113 34.60 49.24 19.77
C LYS A 113 34.91 47.83 19.27
N GLU A 114 36.18 47.42 19.32
CA GLU A 114 36.62 46.07 18.95
C GLU A 114 35.94 44.99 19.82
N GLN A 115 35.77 45.24 21.11
CA GLN A 115 35.05 44.35 22.01
C GLN A 115 33.54 44.31 21.74
N THR A 116 32.89 45.43 21.39
CA THR A 116 31.48 45.43 20.98
C THR A 116 31.27 44.76 19.64
N ASP A 117 32.15 44.98 18.66
CA ASP A 117 32.07 44.34 17.33
C ASP A 117 32.26 42.83 17.46
N GLN A 118 33.19 42.38 18.31
CA GLN A 118 33.35 40.96 18.61
C GLN A 118 32.11 40.34 19.26
N LYS A 119 31.46 41.05 20.20
CA LYS A 119 30.22 40.61 20.83
C LYS A 119 29.04 40.57 19.84
N ILE A 120 28.93 41.56 18.96
CA ILE A 120 27.89 41.62 17.92
C ILE A 120 28.10 40.48 16.92
N ASN A 121 29.32 40.26 16.45
CA ASN A 121 29.64 39.16 15.53
C ASN A 121 29.35 37.80 16.17
N LEU A 122 29.71 37.60 17.44
CA LEU A 122 29.37 36.38 18.18
C LEU A 122 27.85 36.22 18.33
N LEU A 123 27.15 37.28 18.72
CA LEU A 123 25.68 37.26 18.86
C LEU A 123 25.01 36.93 17.52
N LEU A 124 25.45 37.54 16.42
CA LEU A 124 24.95 37.27 15.08
C LEU A 124 25.18 35.81 14.70
N VAL A 125 26.37 35.25 14.93
CA VAL A 125 26.66 33.83 14.67
C VAL A 125 25.72 32.94 15.49
N VAL A 126 25.56 33.19 16.79
CA VAL A 126 24.68 32.41 17.65
C VAL A 126 23.23 32.48 17.16
N VAL A 127 22.72 33.67 16.83
CA VAL A 127 21.36 33.85 16.30
C VAL A 127 21.18 33.08 15.00
N VAL A 128 22.14 33.19 14.06
CA VAL A 128 22.10 32.45 12.80
C VAL A 128 22.07 30.94 13.05
N VAL A 129 22.93 30.43 13.93
CA VAL A 129 22.95 29.00 14.28
C VAL A 129 21.63 28.56 14.88
N VAL A 130 21.06 29.32 15.81
CA VAL A 130 19.75 29.01 16.42
C VAL A 130 18.66 28.99 15.36
N VAL A 131 18.62 29.99 14.47
CA VAL A 131 17.65 30.04 13.38
C VAL A 131 17.79 28.82 12.46
N VAL A 132 19.01 28.47 12.07
CA VAL A 132 19.28 27.28 11.25
C VAL A 132 18.79 26.01 11.95
N VAL A 133 19.09 25.84 13.24
CA VAL A 133 18.63 24.68 14.03
C VAL A 133 17.11 24.63 14.07
N VAL A 134 16.44 25.75 14.32
CA VAL A 134 14.97 25.82 14.35
C VAL A 134 14.40 25.45 12.99
N VAL A 135 14.95 25.97 11.89
CA VAL A 135 14.52 25.62 10.53
C VAL A 135 14.69 24.13 10.28
N VAL A 136 15.83 23.54 10.64
CA VAL A 136 16.07 22.10 10.50
C VAL A 136 15.05 21.30 11.29
N VAL A 137 14.79 21.66 12.54
CA VAL A 137 13.79 20.98 13.38
C VAL A 137 12.40 21.07 12.75
N VAL A 138 11.99 22.25 12.27
CA VAL A 138 10.70 22.43 11.59
C VAL A 138 10.61 21.53 10.34
N VAL A 139 11.66 21.50 9.52
CA VAL A 139 11.71 20.64 8.32
C VAL A 139 11.58 19.17 8.71
N VAL A 140 12.30 18.71 9.74
CA VAL A 140 12.22 17.33 10.23
C VAL A 140 10.80 17.01 10.71
N VAL A 141 10.19 17.90 11.49
CA VAL A 141 8.80 17.71 11.97
C VAL A 141 7.84 17.62 10.79
N VAL A 142 7.96 18.50 9.80
CA VAL A 142 7.11 18.47 8.60
C VAL A 142 7.29 17.16 7.85
N VAL A 143 8.53 16.71 7.64
CA VAL A 143 8.81 15.42 6.98
C VAL A 143 8.19 14.26 7.75
N VAL A 144 8.35 14.23 9.08
CA VAL A 144 7.75 13.18 9.92
C VAL A 144 6.22 13.20 9.80
N VAL A 145 5.58 14.37 9.87
CA VAL A 145 4.13 14.49 9.70
C VAL A 145 3.70 13.98 8.33
N VAL A 146 4.39 14.36 7.26
CA VAL A 146 4.09 13.88 5.89
C VAL A 146 4.22 12.36 5.81
N VAL A 147 5.29 11.79 6.36
CA VAL A 147 5.49 10.32 6.39
C VAL A 147 4.35 9.64 7.16
N VAL A 148 3.97 10.15 8.33
CA VAL A 148 2.86 9.61 9.11
C VAL A 148 1.55 9.67 8.33
N VAL A 149 1.26 10.80 7.67
CA VAL A 149 0.06 10.94 6.83
C VAL A 149 0.07 9.93 5.68
N VAL A 150 1.20 9.78 4.98
CA VAL A 150 1.33 8.79 3.90
C VAL A 150 1.11 7.38 4.41
N VAL A 151 1.71 7.02 5.54
CA VAL A 151 1.52 5.69 6.15
C VAL A 151 0.05 5.47 6.50
N VAL A 152 -0.61 6.44 7.13
CA VAL A 152 -2.04 6.34 7.47
C VAL A 152 -2.88 6.16 6.21
N VAL A 153 -2.63 6.94 5.16
CA VAL A 153 -3.35 6.81 3.89
C VAL A 153 -3.15 5.42 3.28
N VAL A 154 -1.92 4.92 3.24
CA VAL A 154 -1.62 3.57 2.73
C VAL A 154 -2.35 2.51 3.55
N VAL A 155 -2.32 2.60 4.88
CA VAL A 155 -3.02 1.65 5.75
C VAL A 155 -4.52 1.69 5.50
N VAL A 156 -5.12 2.89 5.39
CA VAL A 156 -6.55 3.03 5.10
C VAL A 156 -6.90 2.41 3.75
N VAL A 157 -6.11 2.68 2.70
CA VAL A 157 -6.32 2.08 1.38
C VAL A 157 -6.27 0.56 1.45
N VAL A 158 -5.24 -0.01 2.07
CA VAL A 158 -5.11 -1.47 2.22
C VAL A 158 -6.28 -2.06 3.00
N VAL A 159 -6.70 -1.42 4.10
CA VAL A 159 -7.84 -1.89 4.90
C VAL A 159 -9.13 -1.86 4.07
N VAL A 160 -9.38 -0.77 3.34
CA VAL A 160 -10.56 -0.64 2.48
C VAL A 160 -10.53 -1.71 1.38
N GLU A 161 -9.39 -1.91 0.72
CA GLU A 161 -9.23 -2.96 -0.30
C GLU A 161 -9.53 -4.35 0.28
N VAL A 162 -8.97 -4.68 1.45
CA VAL A 162 -9.21 -5.97 2.12
C VAL A 162 -10.69 -6.13 2.46
N VAL A 163 -11.34 -5.10 3.01
CA VAL A 163 -12.77 -5.15 3.36
C VAL A 163 -13.61 -5.40 2.11
N VAL A 164 -13.35 -4.69 1.01
CA VAL A 164 -14.08 -4.87 -0.25
C VAL A 164 -13.88 -6.28 -0.80
N VAL A 165 -12.65 -6.81 -0.76
CA VAL A 165 -12.37 -8.19 -1.20
C VAL A 165 -13.14 -9.19 -0.35
N VAL A 166 -13.14 -9.03 0.98
CA VAL A 166 -13.88 -9.93 1.89
C VAL A 166 -15.38 -9.87 1.61
N GLU A 167 -15.97 -8.68 1.48
CA GLU A 167 -17.38 -8.52 1.14
C GLU A 167 -17.72 -9.16 -0.20
N LEU A 168 -16.86 -8.98 -1.21
CA LEU A 168 -17.03 -9.57 -2.53
C LEU A 168 -16.97 -11.09 -2.47
N VAL A 169 -16.01 -11.68 -1.74
CA VAL A 169 -15.89 -13.14 -1.58
C VAL A 169 -17.14 -13.69 -0.91
N VAL A 170 -17.60 -13.08 0.18
CA VAL A 170 -18.83 -13.49 0.87
C VAL A 170 -20.05 -13.38 -0.05
N ALA A 171 -20.16 -12.29 -0.82
CA ALA A 171 -21.24 -12.13 -1.78
C ALA A 171 -21.20 -13.23 -2.86
N ILE A 172 -20.03 -13.56 -3.39
CA ILE A 172 -19.85 -14.64 -4.37
C ILE A 172 -20.26 -15.98 -3.76
N GLU A 173 -19.79 -16.31 -2.55
CA GLU A 173 -20.16 -17.55 -1.86
C GLU A 173 -21.69 -17.66 -1.68
N VAL A 174 -22.34 -16.60 -1.21
CA VAL A 174 -23.80 -16.56 -1.04
C VAL A 174 -24.52 -16.75 -2.38
N VAL A 175 -24.08 -16.05 -3.43
CA VAL A 175 -24.67 -16.16 -4.77
C VAL A 175 -24.52 -17.58 -5.31
N VAL A 176 -23.34 -18.19 -5.17
CA VAL A 176 -23.10 -19.58 -5.61
C VAL A 176 -24.00 -20.55 -4.85
N VAL A 177 -24.12 -20.43 -3.53
CA VAL A 177 -25.01 -21.28 -2.72
C VAL A 177 -26.47 -21.13 -3.17
N VAL A 178 -26.94 -19.90 -3.40
CA VAL A 178 -28.30 -19.65 -3.88
C VAL A 178 -28.53 -20.24 -5.27
N LEU A 179 -27.58 -20.06 -6.20
CA LEU A 179 -27.68 -20.64 -7.55
C LEU A 179 -27.72 -22.17 -7.52
N LEU A 180 -26.89 -22.80 -6.69
CA LEU A 180 -26.88 -24.25 -6.50
C LEU A 180 -28.22 -24.75 -5.92
N LEU A 181 -28.76 -24.05 -4.92
CA LEU A 181 -30.08 -24.36 -4.35
C LEU A 181 -31.19 -24.24 -5.40
N LEU A 182 -31.21 -23.14 -6.17
CA LEU A 182 -32.18 -22.94 -7.25
C LEU A 182 -32.08 -24.02 -8.31
N TYR A 183 -30.87 -24.36 -8.75
CA TYR A 183 -30.64 -25.43 -9.71
C TYR A 183 -31.21 -26.77 -9.22
N GLN A 184 -30.96 -27.14 -7.96
CA GLN A 184 -31.47 -28.38 -7.39
C GLN A 184 -32.99 -28.37 -7.20
N ILE A 185 -33.58 -27.24 -6.79
CA ILE A 185 -35.03 -27.07 -6.71
C ILE A 185 -35.67 -27.21 -8.09
N VAL A 186 -35.10 -26.56 -9.11
CA VAL A 186 -35.58 -26.65 -10.49
C VAL A 186 -35.47 -28.09 -11.01
N LEU A 187 -34.35 -28.77 -10.77
CA LEU A 187 -34.21 -30.19 -11.12
C LEU A 187 -35.22 -31.08 -10.41
N MET A 188 -35.48 -30.84 -9.12
CA MET A 188 -36.49 -31.56 -8.35
C MET A 188 -37.90 -31.30 -8.93
N ILE A 189 -38.23 -30.06 -9.28
CA ILE A 189 -39.54 -29.77 -9.90
C ILE A 189 -39.68 -30.45 -11.26
N LEU A 190 -38.68 -30.31 -12.12
CA LEU A 190 -38.71 -30.80 -13.50
C LEU A 190 -38.64 -32.33 -13.58
N ASN A 191 -37.75 -32.97 -12.83
CA ASN A 191 -37.53 -34.42 -12.91
C ASN A 191 -38.36 -35.23 -11.91
N TYR A 192 -38.88 -34.62 -10.84
CA TYR A 192 -39.65 -35.35 -9.82
C TYR A 192 -41.12 -34.94 -9.82
N PHE A 193 -41.46 -33.66 -9.61
CA PHE A 193 -42.87 -33.25 -9.48
C PHE A 193 -43.63 -33.33 -10.81
N LEU A 194 -43.01 -32.92 -11.91
CA LEU A 194 -43.64 -32.92 -13.24
C LEU A 194 -44.08 -34.33 -13.69
N PRO A 195 -43.23 -35.38 -13.65
CA PRO A 195 -43.69 -36.73 -13.99
C PRO A 195 -44.74 -37.27 -13.00
N ILE A 196 -44.61 -37.00 -11.70
CA ILE A 196 -45.60 -37.44 -10.70
C ILE A 196 -46.97 -36.80 -10.97
N ILE A 197 -47.01 -35.49 -11.20
CA ILE A 197 -48.26 -34.75 -11.45
C ILE A 197 -48.90 -35.20 -12.77
N THR A 198 -48.12 -35.34 -13.83
CA THR A 198 -48.65 -35.79 -15.14
C THR A 198 -49.23 -37.20 -15.08
N LEU A 199 -48.55 -38.13 -14.39
CA LEU A 199 -49.04 -39.48 -14.14
C LEU A 199 -50.29 -39.48 -13.25
N PHE A 200 -50.26 -38.78 -12.12
CA PHE A 200 -51.40 -38.67 -11.22
C PHE A 200 -52.63 -38.09 -11.92
N ALA A 201 -52.45 -37.00 -12.68
CA ALA A 201 -53.54 -36.35 -13.41
C ALA A 201 -54.14 -37.27 -14.48
N THR A 202 -53.30 -37.97 -15.25
CA THR A 202 -53.75 -38.91 -16.28
C THR A 202 -54.54 -40.07 -15.66
N TYR A 203 -54.07 -40.60 -14.52
CA TYR A 203 -54.77 -41.69 -13.83
C TYR A 203 -56.01 -41.25 -13.07
N ALA A 204 -56.01 -40.07 -12.47
CA ALA A 204 -57.18 -39.50 -11.83
C ALA A 204 -58.31 -39.29 -12.86
N ARG A 205 -57.99 -38.79 -14.06
CA ARG A 205 -58.94 -38.67 -15.19
C ARG A 205 -59.54 -40.02 -15.58
N ILE A 206 -58.70 -41.04 -15.78
CA ILE A 206 -59.15 -42.40 -16.15
C ILE A 206 -59.98 -43.03 -15.02
N GLY A 207 -59.57 -42.85 -13.77
CA GLY A 207 -60.26 -43.34 -12.59
C GLY A 207 -61.64 -42.72 -12.41
N TRP A 208 -61.74 -41.40 -12.66
CA TRP A 208 -63.00 -40.67 -12.59
C TRP A 208 -63.97 -41.10 -13.69
N GLU A 209 -63.50 -41.25 -14.92
CA GLU A 209 -64.31 -41.72 -16.05
C GLU A 209 -64.90 -43.11 -15.80
N LEU A 210 -64.11 -44.01 -15.22
CA LEU A 210 -64.56 -45.37 -14.87
C LEU A 210 -65.49 -45.41 -13.65
N TRP A 211 -65.34 -44.51 -12.69
CA TRP A 211 -66.20 -44.47 -11.51
C TRP A 211 -67.54 -43.80 -11.80
N GLY A 212 -67.56 -42.82 -12.73
CA GLY A 212 -68.77 -42.18 -13.24
C GLY A 212 -69.55 -43.06 -14.23
N SER A 213 -68.86 -43.89 -15.01
CA SER A 213 -69.48 -44.86 -15.92
C SER A 213 -69.97 -46.11 -15.19
N LYS A 214 -71.00 -45.94 -14.35
CA LYS A 214 -71.77 -47.05 -13.80
C LYS A 214 -72.44 -47.78 -14.98
N VAL A 215 -71.81 -48.89 -15.38
CA VAL A 215 -72.30 -50.03 -16.19
C VAL A 215 -73.81 -49.98 -16.46
N ILE A 216 -74.20 -49.38 -17.59
CA ILE A 216 -75.52 -49.56 -18.22
C ILE A 216 -75.22 -50.14 -19.61
N GLY A 217 -75.16 -51.46 -19.70
CA GLY A 217 -74.88 -52.18 -20.94
C GLY A 217 -74.20 -53.51 -20.65
N GLU A 218 -74.76 -54.60 -21.16
CA GLU A 218 -74.38 -56.00 -20.92
C GLU A 218 -72.87 -56.20 -20.73
N ALA A 219 -72.50 -56.72 -19.57
CA ALA A 219 -71.13 -57.06 -19.24
C ALA A 219 -70.66 -58.23 -20.11
N VAL A 220 -70.14 -57.93 -21.31
CA VAL A 220 -69.33 -58.88 -22.07
C VAL A 220 -68.10 -59.19 -21.19
N PRO A 221 -67.93 -60.43 -20.70
CA PRO A 221 -66.86 -60.76 -19.74
C PRO A 221 -65.46 -60.42 -20.28
N MET A 222 -65.30 -60.53 -21.61
CA MET A 222 -64.09 -60.21 -22.36
C MET A 222 -63.71 -58.71 -22.30
N GLN A 223 -64.67 -57.81 -22.10
CA GLN A 223 -64.44 -56.37 -21.98
C GLN A 223 -64.08 -55.98 -20.54
N ALA A 224 -64.68 -56.65 -19.55
CA ALA A 224 -64.32 -56.49 -18.14
C ALA A 224 -62.88 -56.96 -17.85
N ASP A 225 -62.45 -58.07 -18.45
CA ASP A 225 -61.08 -58.57 -18.28
C ASP A 225 -60.03 -57.68 -18.95
N ARG A 226 -60.36 -57.08 -20.11
CA ARG A 226 -59.54 -56.04 -20.73
C ARG A 226 -59.39 -54.80 -19.85
N VAL A 227 -60.45 -54.37 -19.17
CA VAL A 227 -60.41 -53.21 -18.25
C VAL A 227 -59.61 -53.52 -16.98
N LYS A 228 -59.72 -54.75 -16.44
CA LYS A 228 -58.90 -55.21 -15.31
C LYS A 228 -57.41 -55.27 -15.65
N SER A 229 -57.06 -55.81 -16.82
CA SER A 229 -55.66 -55.86 -17.29
C SER A 229 -55.07 -54.45 -17.48
N LYS A 230 -55.84 -53.52 -18.07
CA LYS A 230 -55.44 -52.11 -18.20
C LYS A 230 -55.21 -51.43 -16.84
N ARG A 231 -56.04 -51.71 -15.82
CA ARG A 231 -55.80 -51.23 -14.44
C ARG A 231 -54.56 -51.82 -13.80
N LYS A 232 -54.17 -53.07 -14.13
CA LYS A 232 -52.94 -53.71 -13.62
C LYS A 232 -51.69 -52.94 -14.07
N VAL A 233 -51.64 -52.57 -15.36
CA VAL A 233 -50.56 -51.74 -15.94
C VAL A 233 -50.48 -50.37 -15.27
N VAL A 234 -51.62 -49.71 -15.08
CA VAL A 234 -51.69 -48.42 -14.37
C VAL A 234 -51.17 -48.52 -12.94
N LYS A 235 -51.60 -49.55 -12.19
CA LYS A 235 -51.18 -49.76 -10.81
C LYS A 235 -49.67 -50.03 -10.70
N MET A 236 -49.11 -50.68 -11.71
CA MET A 236 -47.68 -50.94 -11.84
C MET A 236 -46.90 -49.68 -12.20
N MET A 237 -47.41 -48.83 -13.10
CA MET A 237 -46.81 -47.52 -13.38
C MET A 237 -46.82 -46.60 -12.15
N ILE A 238 -47.90 -46.61 -11.36
CA ILE A 238 -47.94 -45.91 -10.06
C ILE A 238 -46.85 -46.46 -9.12
N ALA A 239 -46.65 -47.78 -9.08
CA ALA A 239 -45.58 -48.38 -8.27
C ALA A 239 -44.18 -47.93 -8.70
N VAL A 240 -43.89 -47.86 -10.02
CA VAL A 240 -42.61 -47.33 -10.54
C VAL A 240 -42.39 -45.91 -10.05
N VAL A 241 -43.42 -45.07 -10.13
CA VAL A 241 -43.34 -43.65 -9.76
C VAL A 241 -43.16 -43.46 -8.26
N VAL A 242 -43.85 -44.25 -7.43
CA VAL A 242 -43.67 -44.23 -5.97
C VAL A 242 -42.27 -44.67 -5.60
N ILE A 243 -41.74 -45.73 -6.21
CA ILE A 243 -40.39 -46.22 -5.93
C ILE A 243 -39.32 -45.22 -6.42
N PHE A 244 -39.50 -44.67 -7.62
CA PHE A 244 -38.66 -43.59 -8.13
C PHE A 244 -38.69 -42.39 -7.18
N GLY A 245 -39.87 -42.06 -6.64
CA GLY A 245 -40.01 -40.98 -5.70
C GLY A 245 -39.32 -41.25 -4.36
N LEU A 246 -39.50 -42.45 -3.80
CA LEU A 246 -38.87 -42.86 -2.54
C LEU A 246 -37.36 -43.01 -2.67
N CYS A 247 -36.82 -43.34 -3.85
CA CYS A 247 -35.39 -43.53 -4.02
C CYS A 247 -34.61 -42.23 -4.28
N TRP A 248 -35.25 -41.23 -4.88
CA TRP A 248 -34.64 -39.91 -5.10
C TRP A 248 -34.89 -38.92 -3.96
N LEU A 249 -35.96 -39.08 -3.18
CA LEU A 249 -36.29 -38.17 -2.08
C LEU A 249 -35.18 -38.06 -1.01
N PRO A 250 -34.54 -39.16 -0.55
CA PRO A 250 -33.42 -39.08 0.40
C PRO A 250 -32.24 -38.26 -0.15
N THR A 251 -31.99 -38.31 -1.46
CA THR A 251 -30.94 -37.54 -2.13
C THR A 251 -31.24 -36.04 -2.11
N HIS A 252 -32.46 -35.63 -2.45
CA HIS A 252 -32.86 -34.22 -2.39
C HIS A 252 -32.90 -33.68 -0.95
N VAL A 253 -33.38 -34.48 0.00
CA VAL A 253 -33.39 -34.13 1.42
C VAL A 253 -31.95 -33.97 1.94
N PHE A 254 -31.05 -34.89 1.61
CA PHE A 254 -29.64 -34.79 1.98
C PHE A 254 -29.02 -33.48 1.44
N PHE A 255 -29.26 -33.15 0.18
CA PHE A 255 -28.73 -31.91 -0.42
C PHE A 255 -29.25 -30.65 0.29
N ILE A 256 -30.54 -30.61 0.64
CA ILE A 256 -31.15 -29.47 1.36
C ILE A 256 -30.55 -29.36 2.78
N VAL A 257 -30.45 -30.49 3.50
CA VAL A 257 -29.88 -30.52 4.85
C VAL A 257 -28.40 -30.11 4.84
N SER A 258 -27.60 -30.61 3.89
CA SER A 258 -26.21 -30.21 3.72
C SER A 258 -26.04 -28.74 3.35
N SER A 259 -27.02 -28.14 2.68
CA SER A 259 -26.99 -26.72 2.32
C SER A 259 -27.38 -25.79 3.48
N ILE A 260 -28.26 -26.23 4.39
CA ILE A 260 -28.70 -25.44 5.56
C ILE A 260 -27.71 -25.62 6.73
N PHE A 261 -27.18 -26.83 6.91
CA PHE A 261 -26.28 -27.18 8.01
C PHE A 261 -24.98 -27.79 7.47
N PRO A 262 -24.04 -26.96 6.99
CA PRO A 262 -22.76 -27.44 6.46
C PRO A 262 -21.93 -28.20 7.50
N GLU A 263 -22.14 -27.94 8.80
CA GLU A 263 -21.45 -28.59 9.92
C GLU A 263 -21.71 -30.11 9.99
N ILE A 264 -22.87 -30.58 9.54
CA ILE A 264 -23.21 -32.01 9.53
C ILE A 264 -22.32 -32.75 8.54
N ASN A 265 -21.81 -32.06 7.52
CA ASN A 265 -20.92 -32.62 6.51
C ASN A 265 -19.49 -32.88 7.03
N LEU A 266 -19.12 -32.36 8.21
CA LEU A 266 -17.85 -32.68 8.86
C LEU A 266 -17.88 -33.97 9.67
N TRP A 267 -19.04 -34.62 9.82
CA TRP A 267 -19.17 -35.83 10.61
C TRP A 267 -18.57 -37.05 9.88
N ARG A 268 -17.80 -37.87 10.60
CA ARG A 268 -17.06 -39.01 10.02
C ARG A 268 -17.95 -40.05 9.34
N TYR A 269 -19.22 -40.13 9.69
CA TYR A 269 -20.19 -41.06 9.10
C TYR A 269 -20.97 -40.47 7.91
N VAL A 270 -20.87 -39.17 7.63
CA VAL A 270 -21.69 -38.51 6.59
C VAL A 270 -21.41 -39.10 5.21
N GLN A 271 -20.16 -39.49 4.94
CA GLN A 271 -19.77 -40.06 3.65
C GLN A 271 -20.37 -41.46 3.44
N GLN A 272 -20.50 -42.26 4.51
CA GLN A 272 -21.18 -43.56 4.43
C GLN A 272 -22.67 -43.39 4.20
N VAL A 273 -23.30 -42.42 4.86
CA VAL A 273 -24.72 -42.09 4.67
C VAL A 273 -24.98 -41.58 3.26
N TYR A 274 -24.13 -40.69 2.74
CA TYR A 274 -24.20 -40.19 1.36
C TYR A 274 -24.08 -41.33 0.34
N LEU A 275 -23.10 -42.22 0.52
CA LEU A 275 -22.94 -43.39 -0.34
C LEU A 275 -24.19 -44.27 -0.32
N LEU A 276 -24.75 -44.56 0.85
CA LEU A 276 -25.96 -45.38 0.94
C LEU A 276 -27.15 -44.75 0.20
N ILE A 277 -27.37 -43.45 0.40
CA ILE A 277 -28.42 -42.68 -0.28
C ILE A 277 -28.21 -42.69 -1.80
N TYR A 278 -26.97 -42.47 -2.24
CA TYR A 278 -26.62 -42.46 -3.65
C TYR A 278 -26.81 -43.84 -4.31
N TRP A 279 -26.40 -44.91 -3.63
CA TRP A 279 -26.63 -46.29 -4.07
C TRP A 279 -28.12 -46.59 -4.21
N LEU A 280 -28.94 -46.09 -3.29
CA LEU A 280 -30.39 -46.24 -3.32
C LEU A 280 -31.03 -45.45 -4.49
N ALA A 281 -30.49 -44.29 -4.85
CA ALA A 281 -30.93 -43.57 -6.05
C ALA A 281 -30.55 -44.31 -7.35
N MET A 282 -29.34 -44.88 -7.40
CA MET A 282 -28.84 -45.64 -8.57
C MET A 282 -29.53 -46.99 -8.77
N SER A 283 -30.11 -47.58 -7.72
CA SER A 283 -30.91 -48.81 -7.84
C SER A 283 -32.25 -48.59 -8.55
N ASN A 284 -32.62 -47.34 -8.91
CA ASN A 284 -33.85 -46.99 -9.63
C ASN A 284 -34.13 -47.88 -10.86
N SER A 285 -33.09 -48.34 -11.54
CA SER A 285 -33.14 -49.16 -12.75
C SER A 285 -33.47 -50.64 -12.48
N MET A 286 -33.21 -51.14 -11.27
CA MET A 286 -33.55 -52.53 -10.87
C MET A 286 -35.04 -52.73 -10.62
N TYR A 287 -35.79 -51.66 -10.32
CA TYR A 287 -37.21 -51.78 -10.01
C TYR A 287 -38.09 -51.97 -11.25
N ASN A 288 -37.61 -51.52 -12.42
CA ASN A 288 -38.37 -51.62 -13.66
C ASN A 288 -38.73 -53.11 -13.98
N PRO A 289 -37.79 -54.07 -14.04
CA PRO A 289 -38.11 -55.48 -14.27
C PRO A 289 -38.95 -56.13 -13.16
N ILE A 290 -38.70 -55.78 -11.88
CA ILE A 290 -39.40 -56.37 -10.72
C ILE A 290 -40.90 -56.07 -10.79
N ILE A 291 -41.24 -54.83 -11.15
CA ILE A 291 -42.63 -54.39 -11.31
C ILE A 291 -43.29 -55.14 -12.47
N TYR A 292 -42.61 -55.32 -13.61
CA TYR A 292 -43.15 -56.12 -14.71
C TYR A 292 -43.33 -57.60 -14.34
N CYS A 293 -42.41 -58.20 -13.57
CA CYS A 293 -42.53 -59.57 -13.10
C CYS A 293 -43.71 -59.76 -12.14
N LEU A 294 -43.89 -58.85 -11.18
CA LEU A 294 -45.05 -58.85 -10.27
C LEU A 294 -46.38 -58.58 -10.99
N MET A 295 -46.33 -57.94 -12.17
CA MET A 295 -47.51 -57.74 -13.01
C MET A 295 -47.87 -58.97 -13.84
N ASN A 296 -46.92 -59.83 -14.14
CA ASN A 296 -47.17 -61.04 -14.93
C ASN A 296 -47.48 -62.28 -14.05
N ALA A 297 -47.07 -62.25 -12.78
CA ALA A 297 -47.57 -63.16 -11.74
C ALA A 297 -49.02 -62.82 -11.36
#